data_AF-A0A8H8MC17-F1
#
_entry.id   AF-A0A8H8MC17-F1
#
_cell.length_a   1.000
_cell.length_b   1.000
_cell.length_c   1.000
_cell.angle_alpha   90.00
_cell.angle_beta   90.00
_cell.angle_gamma   90.00
#
_symmetry.space_group_name_H-M   'P 1'
#
loop_
_entity.id
_entity.type
_entity.pdbx_description
1 polymer ?
#
loop_
_entity_poly.entity_id
_entity_poly.type
_entity_poly.pdbx_seq_one_letter_code
_entity_poly.pdbx_strand_id
1 'polypeptide(L)'
;MSVILSRRPSSPISTTRLPHLPFELIWAIVEQTLLQLSHNARGKDISIVIPIHLITLNRVMHTLVLKLVYQTVILSSSRAVSKFLYFLTSCPNVANLVRNLWIGTARLEAFAHQVGWVPCAIKRILERARHIKRLALPAAFYPIGLNEVSLDHLTVNGGGFVGLLGKPNTLHIYGLAQTEVLRRSVEKDLGRVICEIKRPCAPGAIAHLIDELSGCGKVNLQLELVVGPGLETWLDEELVSVQGICSGVTVRTKVEVLDESPAEEWARRWRVL
;
A
#
# COMPACT_ATOMS: atom_id res chain seq x y z
N MET A 1 74.94 -27.65 29.19
CA MET A 1 73.64 -28.35 29.18
C MET A 1 72.67 -27.51 28.36
N SER A 2 72.41 -27.93 27.13
CA SER A 2 71.57 -27.19 26.18
C SER A 2 70.19 -27.83 26.14
N VAL A 3 69.17 -27.10 26.61
CA VAL A 3 67.77 -27.57 26.61
C VAL A 3 67.16 -27.27 25.25
N ILE A 4 66.92 -28.32 24.46
CA ILE A 4 66.17 -28.25 23.21
C ILE A 4 64.68 -28.19 23.57
N LEU A 5 64.08 -27.00 23.47
CA LEU A 5 62.63 -26.82 23.57
C LEU A 5 61.96 -27.29 22.28
N SER A 6 61.38 -28.49 22.34
CA SER A 6 60.54 -29.06 21.28
C SER A 6 59.32 -28.15 21.02
N ARG A 7 59.28 -27.53 19.83
CA ARG A 7 58.11 -26.80 19.34
C ARG A 7 57.00 -27.82 19.03
N ARG A 8 55.90 -27.76 19.79
CA ARG A 8 54.65 -28.42 19.37
C ARG A 8 54.19 -27.83 18.04
N PRO A 9 53.76 -28.64 17.07
CA PRO A 9 53.08 -28.12 15.89
C PRO A 9 51.75 -27.48 16.32
N SER A 10 51.61 -26.19 16.03
CA SER A 10 50.33 -25.49 16.09
C SER A 10 49.37 -26.18 15.11
N SER A 11 48.32 -26.78 15.64
CA SER A 11 47.19 -27.26 14.86
C SER A 11 46.66 -26.12 13.97
N PRO A 12 46.33 -26.37 12.70
CA PRO A 12 45.75 -25.36 11.85
C PRO A 12 44.40 -24.96 12.46
N ILE A 13 44.24 -23.68 12.77
CA ILE A 13 42.94 -23.08 13.05
C ILE A 13 42.14 -23.24 11.75
N SER A 14 41.36 -24.31 11.70
CA SER A 14 40.31 -24.48 10.71
C SER A 14 39.36 -23.30 10.88
N THR A 15 39.55 -22.25 10.09
CA THR A 15 38.55 -21.21 9.86
C THR A 15 37.43 -21.86 9.05
N THR A 16 36.62 -22.69 9.72
CA THR A 16 35.30 -23.07 9.23
C THR A 16 34.52 -21.77 9.10
N ARG A 17 34.54 -21.18 7.90
CA ARG A 17 33.59 -20.13 7.53
C ARG A 17 32.22 -20.75 7.77
N LEU A 18 31.51 -20.27 8.79
CA LEU A 18 30.12 -20.64 8.98
C LEU A 18 29.41 -20.43 7.65
N PRO A 19 28.59 -21.40 7.18
CA PRO A 19 27.84 -21.21 5.95
C PRO A 19 26.98 -19.97 6.11
N HIS A 20 27.35 -18.90 5.39
CA HIS A 20 26.56 -17.69 5.33
C HIS A 20 25.33 -18.02 4.50
N LEU A 21 24.15 -18.03 5.13
CA LEU A 21 22.90 -18.10 4.40
C LEU A 21 22.87 -16.96 3.37
N PRO A 22 22.47 -17.24 2.11
CA PRO A 22 22.14 -16.21 1.14
C PRO A 22 21.23 -15.14 1.74
N PHE A 23 21.49 -13.89 1.39
CA PHE A 23 20.75 -12.75 1.92
C PHE A 23 19.25 -12.86 1.65
N GLU A 24 18.87 -13.44 0.52
CA GLU A 24 17.50 -13.70 0.09
C GLU A 24 16.78 -14.67 1.04
N LEU A 25 17.48 -15.69 1.55
CA LEU A 25 16.92 -16.63 2.53
C LEU A 25 16.79 -15.98 3.90
N ILE A 26 17.78 -15.18 4.30
CA ILE A 26 17.71 -14.40 5.55
C ILE A 26 16.51 -13.44 5.49
N TRP A 27 16.32 -12.76 4.36
CA TRP A 27 15.19 -11.89 4.10
C TRP A 27 13.85 -12.63 4.25
N ALA A 28 13.69 -13.76 3.55
CA ALA A 28 12.47 -14.56 3.60
C ALA A 28 12.14 -15.06 5.01
N ILE A 29 13.14 -15.51 5.78
CA ILE A 29 12.96 -15.95 7.17
C ILE A 29 12.46 -14.80 8.05
N VAL A 30 13.08 -13.62 7.94
CA VAL A 30 12.69 -12.45 8.73
C VAL A 30 11.28 -11.99 8.36
N GLU A 31 10.96 -11.93 7.07
CA GLU A 31 9.65 -11.56 6.57
C GLU A 31 8.57 -12.53 7.09
N GLN A 32 8.79 -13.84 6.98
CA GLN A 32 7.87 -14.87 7.47
C GLN A 32 7.68 -14.77 9.00
N THR A 33 8.74 -14.50 9.74
CA THR A 33 8.69 -14.35 11.21
C THR A 33 7.87 -13.11 11.60
N LEU A 34 8.08 -11.98 10.92
CA LEU A 34 7.30 -10.76 11.14
C LEU A 34 5.81 -10.96 10.81
N LEU A 35 5.51 -11.71 9.74
CA LEU A 35 4.14 -12.09 9.38
C LEU A 35 3.46 -12.93 10.47
N GLN A 36 4.12 -13.97 10.95
CA GLN A 36 3.59 -14.83 12.02
C GLN A 36 3.32 -14.04 13.30
N LEU A 37 4.23 -13.14 13.69
CA LEU A 37 4.04 -12.27 14.86
C LEU A 37 2.86 -11.31 14.69
N SER A 38 2.67 -10.78 13.49
CA SER A 38 1.51 -9.92 13.17
C SER A 38 0.19 -10.69 13.24
N HIS A 39 0.13 -11.93 12.75
CA HIS A 39 -1.08 -12.74 12.82
C HIS A 39 -1.46 -13.10 14.27
N ASN A 40 -0.48 -13.32 15.13
CA ASN A 40 -0.71 -13.63 16.54
C ASN A 40 -1.19 -12.40 17.35
N ALA A 41 -1.04 -11.19 16.83
CA ALA A 41 -1.45 -9.95 17.48
C ALA A 41 -2.94 -9.57 17.26
N ARG A 42 -3.75 -10.45 16.63
CA ARG A 42 -5.18 -10.20 16.33
C ARG A 42 -5.94 -9.68 17.56
N GLY A 43 -6.40 -8.43 17.47
CA GLY A 43 -7.41 -7.84 18.38
C GLY A 43 -6.91 -6.80 19.38
N LYS A 44 -5.61 -6.51 19.46
CA LYS A 44 -5.10 -5.37 20.24
C LYS A 44 -4.34 -4.43 19.31
N ASP A 45 -4.55 -3.12 19.50
CA ASP A 45 -3.91 -2.01 18.77
C ASP A 45 -2.60 -2.44 18.13
N ILE A 46 -2.50 -2.32 16.80
CA ILE A 46 -1.34 -2.67 15.98
C ILE A 46 -0.18 -1.75 16.37
N SER A 47 0.40 -1.99 17.54
CA SER A 47 1.75 -1.60 17.87
C SER A 47 2.61 -2.47 16.99
N ILE A 48 3.44 -1.85 16.17
CA ILE A 48 4.47 -2.52 15.38
C ILE A 48 5.25 -3.42 16.35
N VAL A 49 4.97 -4.73 16.34
CA VAL A 49 5.69 -5.69 17.19
C VAL A 49 7.02 -5.92 16.51
N ILE A 50 8.00 -5.11 16.89
CA ILE A 50 9.36 -5.28 16.45
C ILE A 50 9.97 -6.41 17.28
N PRO A 51 10.32 -7.56 16.70
CA PRO A 51 11.03 -8.61 17.42
C PRO A 51 12.42 -8.09 17.80
N ILE A 52 12.56 -7.59 19.02
CA ILE A 52 13.79 -7.00 19.57
C ILE A 52 14.96 -7.96 19.34
N HIS A 53 14.74 -9.25 19.54
CA HIS A 53 15.74 -10.30 19.32
C HIS A 53 16.32 -10.29 17.90
N LEU A 54 15.51 -10.08 16.85
CA LEU A 54 16.02 -10.01 15.47
C LEU A 54 16.80 -8.72 15.21
N ILE A 55 16.37 -7.61 15.82
CA ILE A 55 17.06 -6.32 15.70
C ILE A 55 18.42 -6.34 16.41
N THR A 56 18.57 -7.11 17.48
CA THR A 56 19.82 -7.19 18.26
C THR A 56 20.88 -8.13 17.68
N LEU A 57 20.56 -8.95 16.67
CA LEU A 57 21.50 -9.97 16.15
C LEU A 57 22.77 -9.35 15.55
N ASN A 58 22.62 -8.41 14.62
CA ASN A 58 23.71 -7.64 14.04
C ASN A 58 23.17 -6.42 13.28
N ARG A 59 24.06 -5.51 12.87
CA ARG A 59 23.69 -4.27 12.15
C ARG A 59 22.97 -4.51 10.81
N VAL A 60 23.27 -5.61 10.12
CA VAL A 60 22.62 -5.98 8.85
C VAL A 60 21.18 -6.40 9.12
N MET A 61 20.94 -7.28 10.09
CA MET A 61 19.62 -7.70 10.53
C MET A 61 18.79 -6.54 11.08
N HIS A 62 19.41 -5.68 11.89
CA HIS A 62 18.80 -4.44 12.37
C HIS A 62 18.26 -3.60 11.21
N THR A 63 19.11 -3.32 10.22
CA THR A 63 18.74 -2.48 9.05
C THR A 63 17.65 -3.15 8.21
N LEU A 64 17.75 -4.46 8.01
CA LEU A 64 16.80 -5.26 7.24
C LEU A 64 15.43 -5.31 7.92
N VAL A 65 15.38 -5.62 9.22
CA VAL A 65 14.14 -5.64 10.00
C VAL A 65 13.50 -4.27 10.00
N LEU A 66 14.25 -3.19 10.25
CA LEU A 66 13.70 -1.83 10.19
C LEU A 66 13.14 -1.50 8.81
N LYS A 67 13.85 -1.85 7.74
CA LYS A 67 13.36 -1.63 6.38
C LYS A 67 12.05 -2.37 6.13
N LEU A 68 11.99 -3.67 6.45
CA LEU A 68 10.79 -4.50 6.27
C LEU A 68 9.60 -4.00 7.09
N VAL A 69 9.85 -3.67 8.36
CA VAL A 69 8.83 -3.24 9.31
C VAL A 69 8.23 -1.89 8.93
N TYR A 70 9.07 -0.93 8.52
CA TYR A 70 8.63 0.44 8.23
C TYR A 70 8.32 0.69 6.75
N GLN A 71 8.59 -0.27 5.86
CA GLN A 71 8.24 -0.15 4.44
C GLN A 71 6.74 0.02 4.23
N THR A 72 5.93 -0.71 4.99
CA THR A 72 4.46 -0.65 4.95
C THR A 72 3.91 -0.27 6.31
N VAL A 73 3.25 0.88 6.38
CA VAL A 73 2.66 1.41 7.61
C VAL A 73 1.14 1.44 7.47
N ILE A 74 0.45 0.84 8.44
CA ILE A 74 -1.02 0.84 8.52
C ILE A 74 -1.45 1.63 9.75
N LEU A 75 -2.20 2.71 9.52
CA LEU A 75 -2.73 3.61 10.53
C LEU A 75 -4.24 3.43 10.62
N SER A 76 -4.66 2.48 11.46
CA SER A 76 -6.06 2.05 11.59
C SER A 76 -6.89 2.89 12.58
N SER A 77 -6.29 3.90 13.20
CA SER A 77 -6.98 4.84 14.09
C SER A 77 -6.36 6.23 14.03
N SER A 78 -7.11 7.24 14.44
CA SER A 78 -6.61 8.61 14.57
C SER A 78 -5.47 8.71 15.59
N ARG A 79 -5.52 7.92 16.68
CA ARG A 79 -4.43 7.84 17.66
C ARG A 79 -3.14 7.32 17.01
N ALA A 80 -3.24 6.33 16.12
CA ALA A 80 -2.11 5.84 15.35
C ALA A 80 -1.53 6.92 14.43
N VAL A 81 -2.39 7.71 13.76
CA VAL A 81 -1.95 8.87 12.95
C VAL A 81 -1.16 9.87 13.78
N SER A 82 -1.67 10.27 14.95
CA SER A 82 -0.97 11.21 15.85
C SER A 82 0.36 10.66 16.32
N LYS A 83 0.39 9.42 16.82
CA LYS A 83 1.61 8.74 17.27
C LYS A 83 2.64 8.63 16.15
N PHE A 84 2.21 8.29 14.93
CA PHE A 84 3.08 8.16 13.79
C PHE A 84 3.67 9.50 13.37
N LEU A 85 2.86 10.57 13.34
CA LEU A 85 3.35 11.92 13.08
C LEU A 85 4.40 12.35 14.11
N TYR A 86 4.14 12.10 15.40
CA TYR A 86 5.10 12.36 16.46
C TYR A 86 6.40 11.57 16.25
N PHE A 87 6.27 10.27 15.96
CA PHE A 87 7.41 9.40 15.69
C PHE A 87 8.25 9.84 14.50
N LEU A 88 7.63 10.23 13.38
CA LEU A 88 8.35 10.79 12.22
C LEU A 88 9.05 12.11 12.57
N THR A 89 8.54 12.87 13.53
CA THR A 89 9.18 14.10 14.02
C THR A 89 10.44 13.76 14.83
N SER A 90 10.36 12.77 15.70
CA SER A 90 11.47 12.35 16.57
C SER A 90 12.51 11.49 15.84
N CYS A 91 12.11 10.77 14.79
CA CYS A 91 12.94 9.82 14.05
C CYS A 91 12.84 10.07 12.54
N PRO A 92 13.38 11.19 12.02
CA PRO A 92 13.21 11.61 10.63
C PRO A 92 13.75 10.59 9.62
N ASN A 93 14.80 9.83 9.98
CA ASN A 93 15.36 8.79 9.11
C ASN A 93 14.36 7.68 8.77
N VAL A 94 13.35 7.44 9.62
CA VAL A 94 12.33 6.42 9.36
C VAL A 94 11.37 6.87 8.27
N ALA A 95 11.16 8.18 8.09
CA ALA A 95 10.31 8.70 7.02
C ALA A 95 10.78 8.24 5.64
N ASN A 96 12.08 8.02 5.46
CA ASN A 96 12.66 7.56 4.20
C ASN A 96 12.47 6.06 3.93
N LEU A 97 12.10 5.29 4.96
CA LEU A 97 11.83 3.85 4.83
C LEU A 97 10.40 3.59 4.38
N VAL A 98 9.47 4.51 4.66
CA VAL A 98 8.05 4.36 4.35
C VAL A 98 7.82 4.46 2.85
N ARG A 99 7.38 3.36 2.24
CA ARG A 99 7.01 3.29 0.82
C ARG A 99 5.51 3.15 0.62
N ASN A 100 4.85 2.48 1.55
CA ASN A 100 3.46 2.12 1.49
C ASN A 100 2.76 2.65 2.75
N LEU A 101 1.75 3.50 2.58
CA LEU A 101 1.01 4.07 3.69
C LEU A 101 -0.47 3.80 3.53
N TRP A 102 -1.07 3.13 4.51
CA TRP A 102 -2.51 2.93 4.62
C TRP A 102 -3.04 3.71 5.80
N ILE A 103 -4.05 4.54 5.59
CA ILE A 103 -4.72 5.30 6.63
C ILE A 103 -6.20 5.01 6.54
N GLY A 104 -6.84 4.61 7.63
CA GLY A 104 -8.27 4.27 7.64
C GLY A 104 -8.53 2.89 8.21
N THR A 105 -9.80 2.51 8.28
CA THR A 105 -10.16 1.16 8.75
C THR A 105 -9.70 0.09 7.75
N ALA A 106 -9.92 -1.20 8.08
CA ALA A 106 -9.69 -2.31 7.16
C ALA A 106 -10.49 -2.18 5.84
N ARG A 107 -11.58 -1.41 5.84
CA ARG A 107 -12.43 -1.13 4.68
C ARG A 107 -12.16 0.25 4.06
N LEU A 108 -11.06 0.88 4.45
CA LEU A 108 -10.71 2.25 4.04
C LEU A 108 -11.80 3.28 4.40
N GLU A 109 -12.46 3.09 5.54
CA GLU A 109 -13.44 4.05 6.07
C GLU A 109 -12.73 5.07 6.98
N ALA A 110 -13.33 6.26 7.11
CA ALA A 110 -12.86 7.27 8.03
C ALA A 110 -13.06 6.83 9.49
N PHE A 111 -12.18 7.28 10.39
CA PHE A 111 -12.31 7.03 11.83
C PHE A 111 -13.55 7.75 12.38
N ALA A 112 -14.32 7.07 13.22
CA ALA A 112 -15.48 7.66 13.90
C ALA A 112 -15.06 8.93 14.68
N HIS A 113 -15.84 10.00 14.55
CA HIS A 113 -15.76 11.25 15.33
C HIS A 113 -14.50 12.14 15.20
N GLN A 114 -13.63 11.99 14.19
CA GLN A 114 -12.33 12.74 14.16
C GLN A 114 -11.96 13.41 12.83
N VAL A 115 -12.93 13.99 12.13
CA VAL A 115 -12.74 14.51 10.76
C VAL A 115 -11.89 15.80 10.68
N GLY A 116 -11.76 16.58 11.77
CA GLY A 116 -11.18 17.94 11.69
C GLY A 116 -9.66 18.02 11.55
N TRP A 117 -8.89 17.35 12.41
CA TRP A 117 -7.42 17.53 12.49
C TRP A 117 -6.64 16.48 11.68
N VAL A 118 -7.27 15.34 11.40
CA VAL A 118 -6.64 14.20 10.73
C VAL A 118 -6.09 14.56 9.34
N PRO A 119 -6.82 15.28 8.46
CA PRO A 119 -6.28 15.69 7.16
C PRO A 119 -4.99 16.52 7.26
N CYS A 120 -4.91 17.43 8.24
CA CYS A 120 -3.72 18.24 8.50
C CYS A 120 -2.53 17.39 8.97
N ALA A 121 -2.78 16.39 9.82
CA ALA A 121 -1.74 15.47 10.27
C ALA A 121 -1.24 14.59 9.12
N ILE A 122 -2.15 14.10 8.26
CA ILE A 122 -1.80 13.33 7.06
C ILE A 122 -0.95 14.17 6.12
N LYS A 123 -1.32 15.43 5.87
CA LYS A 123 -0.52 16.35 5.07
C LYS A 123 0.93 16.43 5.58
N ARG A 124 1.11 16.63 6.89
CA ARG A 124 2.44 16.68 7.53
C ARG A 124 3.20 15.35 7.47
N ILE A 125 2.50 14.22 7.55
CA ILE A 125 3.10 12.90 7.35
C ILE A 125 3.65 12.79 5.93
N LEU A 126 2.85 13.14 4.93
CA LEU A 126 3.23 13.05 3.52
C LEU A 126 4.38 14.00 3.16
N GLU A 127 4.41 15.21 3.73
CA GLU A 127 5.50 16.18 3.54
C GLU A 127 6.85 15.66 4.06
N ARG A 128 6.83 14.79 5.09
CA ARG A 128 8.01 14.18 5.70
C ARG A 128 8.40 12.87 5.03
N ALA A 129 7.42 12.02 4.71
CA ALA A 129 7.61 10.72 4.08
C ALA A 129 7.55 10.84 2.55
N ARG A 130 8.48 11.60 1.97
CA ARG A 130 8.49 11.92 0.52
C ARG A 130 8.75 10.72 -0.40
N HIS A 131 9.19 9.59 0.15
CA HIS A 131 9.46 8.37 -0.60
C HIS A 131 8.27 7.41 -0.69
N ILE A 132 7.10 7.82 -0.18
CA ILE A 132 5.84 7.09 -0.34
C ILE A 132 5.57 6.94 -1.84
N LYS A 133 5.38 5.68 -2.24
CA LYS A 133 4.99 5.27 -3.58
C LYS A 133 3.55 4.81 -3.64
N ARG A 134 3.03 4.26 -2.55
CA ARG A 134 1.65 3.76 -2.48
C ARG A 134 0.95 4.39 -1.29
N LEU A 135 -0.20 5.01 -1.53
CA LEU A 135 -0.99 5.70 -0.51
C LEU A 135 -2.44 5.23 -0.55
N ALA A 136 -2.98 4.81 0.58
CA ALA A 136 -4.39 4.46 0.74
C ALA A 136 -5.01 5.35 1.81
N LEU A 137 -6.10 6.07 1.48
CA LEU A 137 -6.86 6.83 2.47
C LEU A 137 -8.35 6.98 2.11
N PRO A 138 -9.25 7.14 3.10
CA PRO A 138 -10.62 7.59 2.87
C PRO A 138 -10.64 8.94 2.15
N ALA A 139 -11.62 9.15 1.27
CA ALA A 139 -11.84 10.44 0.61
C ALA A 139 -12.04 11.59 1.62
N ALA A 140 -12.66 11.33 2.78
CA ALA A 140 -12.83 12.34 3.84
C ALA A 140 -11.50 12.85 4.44
N PHE A 141 -10.42 12.08 4.28
CA PHE A 141 -9.10 12.41 4.82
C PHE A 141 -8.16 13.01 3.79
N TYR A 142 -8.67 13.31 2.60
CA TYR A 142 -7.89 13.82 1.50
C TYR A 142 -7.26 15.18 1.82
N PRO A 143 -5.91 15.28 1.90
CA PRO A 143 -5.27 16.56 2.19
C PRO A 143 -5.45 17.55 1.03
N ILE A 144 -5.90 18.76 1.35
CA ILE A 144 -6.03 19.86 0.39
C ILE A 144 -4.69 20.60 0.25
N GLY A 145 -4.34 20.96 -1.00
CA GLY A 145 -3.17 21.80 -1.30
C GLY A 145 -1.83 21.15 -0.95
N LEU A 146 -1.74 19.82 -1.08
CA LEU A 146 -0.48 19.12 -1.08
C LEU A 146 -0.02 18.98 -2.54
N ASN A 147 0.96 19.79 -2.92
CA ASN A 147 1.54 19.73 -4.26
C ASN A 147 2.65 18.67 -4.27
N GLU A 148 2.76 17.94 -5.38
CA GLU A 148 3.93 17.15 -5.77
C GLU A 148 4.33 15.99 -4.83
N VAL A 149 3.45 15.01 -4.67
CA VAL A 149 3.89 13.66 -4.24
C VAL A 149 3.94 12.74 -5.46
N SER A 150 5.12 12.22 -5.78
CA SER A 150 5.30 11.21 -6.84
C SER A 150 4.82 9.84 -6.35
N LEU A 151 3.49 9.66 -6.36
CA LEU A 151 2.84 8.40 -6.08
C LEU A 151 2.88 7.51 -7.33
N ASP A 152 3.11 6.23 -7.14
CA ASP A 152 2.92 5.22 -8.19
C ASP A 152 1.48 4.69 -8.13
N HIS A 153 0.92 4.56 -6.92
CA HIS A 153 -0.43 4.04 -6.68
C HIS A 153 -1.16 4.85 -5.59
N LEU A 154 -2.34 5.36 -5.90
CA LEU A 154 -3.25 5.94 -4.93
C LEU A 154 -4.51 5.06 -4.80
N THR A 155 -4.88 4.70 -3.58
CA THR A 155 -6.14 4.02 -3.27
C THR A 155 -7.04 4.94 -2.43
N VAL A 156 -8.28 5.14 -2.88
CA VAL A 156 -9.26 5.97 -2.18
C VAL A 156 -10.59 5.26 -2.04
N ASN A 157 -11.30 5.55 -0.96
CA ASN A 157 -12.69 5.11 -0.83
C ASN A 157 -13.60 5.96 -1.73
N GLY A 158 -14.65 5.36 -2.27
CA GLY A 158 -15.65 5.99 -3.12
C GLY A 158 -16.28 7.18 -2.41
N GLY A 159 -16.43 8.28 -3.15
CA GLY A 159 -16.88 9.57 -2.63
C GLY A 159 -16.26 10.73 -3.38
N GLY A 160 -16.76 11.94 -3.12
CA GLY A 160 -16.20 13.16 -3.72
C GLY A 160 -14.88 13.54 -3.06
N PHE A 161 -13.83 13.69 -3.87
CA PHE A 161 -12.57 14.29 -3.44
C PHE A 161 -12.13 15.35 -4.46
N VAL A 162 -11.43 16.39 -4.00
CA VAL A 162 -11.33 17.69 -4.71
C VAL A 162 -10.26 17.71 -5.82
N GLY A 163 -9.61 16.57 -6.10
CA GLY A 163 -8.56 16.40 -7.12
C GLY A 163 -7.54 15.35 -6.70
N LEU A 164 -6.59 14.98 -7.57
CA LEU A 164 -5.54 14.02 -7.21
C LEU A 164 -4.34 14.65 -6.48
N LEU A 165 -3.78 13.89 -5.55
CA LEU A 165 -2.51 14.14 -4.87
C LEU A 165 -1.40 13.67 -5.79
N GLY A 166 -0.72 14.62 -6.39
CA GLY A 166 0.33 14.34 -7.35
C GLY A 166 -0.20 13.61 -8.58
N LYS A 167 0.65 12.73 -9.13
CA LYS A 167 0.44 12.11 -10.44
C LYS A 167 0.54 10.58 -10.35
N PRO A 168 -0.44 9.91 -9.72
CA PRO A 168 -0.39 8.46 -9.60
C PRO A 168 -0.50 7.81 -10.97
N ASN A 169 0.36 6.83 -11.24
CA ASN A 169 0.24 5.97 -12.42
C ASN A 169 -0.98 5.04 -12.32
N THR A 170 -1.31 4.59 -11.10
CA THR A 170 -2.48 3.75 -10.80
C THR A 170 -3.39 4.41 -9.78
N LEU A 171 -4.67 4.54 -10.11
CA LEU A 171 -5.72 4.98 -9.20
C LEU A 171 -6.66 3.82 -8.90
N HIS A 172 -6.79 3.46 -7.64
CA HIS A 172 -7.72 2.44 -7.17
C HIS A 172 -8.81 3.09 -6.33
N ILE A 173 -10.06 2.87 -6.72
CA ILE A 173 -11.24 3.40 -6.06
C ILE A 173 -12.05 2.24 -5.52
N TYR A 174 -12.31 2.26 -4.21
CA TYR A 174 -13.28 1.34 -3.61
C TYR A 174 -14.69 1.87 -3.85
N GLY A 175 -15.51 1.12 -4.56
CA GLY A 175 -16.80 1.57 -5.07
C GLY A 175 -16.63 2.28 -6.42
N LEU A 176 -17.68 3.00 -6.81
CA LEU A 176 -17.68 3.76 -8.05
C LEU A 176 -17.15 5.17 -7.83
N ALA A 177 -16.30 5.60 -8.76
CA ALA A 177 -15.75 6.94 -8.77
C ALA A 177 -16.82 7.97 -9.08
N GLN A 178 -16.74 9.15 -8.45
CA GLN A 178 -17.43 10.30 -9.01
C GLN A 178 -16.69 10.71 -10.30
N THR A 179 -17.40 10.63 -11.42
CA THR A 179 -16.88 10.84 -12.77
C THR A 179 -16.26 12.22 -12.97
N GLU A 180 -16.83 13.26 -12.36
CA GLU A 180 -16.25 14.62 -12.36
C GLU A 180 -14.86 14.67 -11.73
N VAL A 181 -14.62 13.85 -10.70
CA VAL A 181 -13.34 13.78 -10.01
C VAL A 181 -12.32 13.09 -10.91
N LEU A 182 -12.70 11.97 -11.53
CA LEU A 182 -11.83 11.29 -12.49
C LEU A 182 -11.43 12.20 -13.65
N ARG A 183 -12.38 12.93 -14.22
CA ARG A 183 -12.11 13.87 -15.33
C ARG A 183 -11.05 14.91 -14.98
N ARG A 184 -11.09 15.48 -13.77
CA ARG A 184 -10.06 16.42 -13.27
C ARG A 184 -8.73 15.74 -12.94
N SER A 185 -8.77 14.44 -12.76
CA SER A 185 -7.70 13.59 -12.24
C SER A 185 -6.96 12.83 -13.35
N VAL A 186 -7.54 12.69 -14.55
CA VAL A 186 -6.86 12.12 -15.70
C VAL A 186 -5.85 13.14 -16.23
N GLU A 187 -4.75 13.28 -15.49
CA GLU A 187 -3.55 13.95 -15.96
C GLU A 187 -2.77 13.03 -16.91
N LYS A 188 -1.75 13.57 -17.61
CA LYS A 188 -0.92 12.86 -18.61
C LYS A 188 -0.29 11.55 -18.11
N ASP A 189 -0.22 11.31 -16.81
CA ASP A 189 0.57 10.20 -16.23
C ASP A 189 -0.27 9.02 -15.68
N LEU A 190 -1.59 9.18 -15.49
CA LEU A 190 -2.48 8.07 -15.07
C LEU A 190 -2.61 6.96 -16.14
N GLY A 191 -2.00 5.79 -15.93
CA GLY A 191 -2.06 4.65 -16.86
C GLY A 191 -3.17 3.64 -16.55
N ARG A 192 -3.58 3.52 -15.28
CA ARG A 192 -4.55 2.49 -14.85
C ARG A 192 -5.53 3.02 -13.81
N VAL A 193 -6.81 2.68 -13.97
CA VAL A 193 -7.89 2.91 -13.02
C VAL A 193 -8.46 1.55 -12.60
N ILE A 194 -8.54 1.30 -11.30
CA ILE A 194 -9.13 0.08 -10.72
C ILE A 194 -10.36 0.51 -9.92
N CYS A 195 -11.52 -0.10 -10.19
CA CYS A 195 -12.75 0.15 -9.46
C CYS A 195 -13.23 -1.14 -8.79
N GLU A 196 -13.26 -1.16 -7.46
CA GLU A 196 -13.75 -2.31 -6.68
C GLU A 196 -15.24 -2.15 -6.35
N ILE A 197 -16.11 -2.81 -7.10
CA ILE A 197 -17.57 -2.71 -7.00
C ILE A 197 -18.09 -3.81 -6.09
N LYS A 198 -18.63 -3.41 -4.94
CA LYS A 198 -19.18 -4.31 -3.92
C LYS A 198 -20.68 -4.51 -3.99
N ARG A 199 -21.38 -3.67 -4.75
CA ARG A 199 -22.84 -3.66 -4.89
C ARG A 199 -23.23 -3.17 -6.28
N PRO A 200 -24.39 -3.57 -6.81
CA PRO A 200 -24.92 -3.01 -8.04
C PRO A 200 -25.00 -1.49 -7.93
N CYS A 201 -24.60 -0.81 -8.99
CA CYS A 201 -24.71 0.64 -9.08
C CYS A 201 -25.89 1.04 -9.97
N ALA A 202 -26.13 2.34 -10.09
CA ALA A 202 -27.17 2.83 -11.00
C ALA A 202 -26.92 2.33 -12.43
N PRO A 203 -27.98 1.93 -13.17
CA PRO A 203 -27.84 1.52 -14.56
C PRO A 203 -27.12 2.57 -15.40
N GLY A 204 -26.19 2.15 -16.26
CA GLY A 204 -25.37 3.01 -17.10
C GLY A 204 -24.21 3.71 -16.38
N ALA A 205 -23.97 3.42 -15.10
CA ALA A 205 -22.86 4.02 -14.35
C ALA A 205 -21.49 3.62 -14.94
N ILE A 206 -21.36 2.39 -15.46
CA ILE A 206 -20.12 1.94 -16.09
C ILE A 206 -19.92 2.61 -17.45
N ALA A 207 -20.99 2.74 -18.25
CA ALA A 207 -20.94 3.46 -19.52
C ALA A 207 -20.54 4.92 -19.33
N HIS A 208 -21.13 5.62 -18.35
CA HIS A 208 -20.77 6.99 -18.01
C HIS A 208 -19.32 7.11 -17.53
N LEU A 209 -18.83 6.16 -16.74
CA LEU A 209 -17.44 6.12 -16.30
C LEU A 209 -16.49 6.03 -17.50
N ILE A 210 -16.79 5.13 -18.44
CA ILE A 210 -15.96 4.90 -19.63
C ILE A 210 -15.99 6.10 -20.57
N ASP A 211 -17.15 6.72 -20.76
CA ASP A 211 -17.29 7.92 -21.59
C ASP A 211 -16.43 9.07 -21.06
N GLU A 212 -16.47 9.30 -19.74
CA GLU A 212 -15.66 10.35 -19.10
C GLU A 212 -14.15 10.07 -19.19
N LEU A 213 -13.75 8.82 -19.01
CA LEU A 213 -12.35 8.41 -19.17
C LEU A 213 -11.89 8.53 -20.64
N SER A 214 -12.75 8.23 -21.60
CA SER A 214 -12.48 8.34 -23.04
C SER A 214 -12.41 9.81 -23.47
N GLY A 215 -13.26 10.67 -22.91
CA GLY A 215 -13.28 12.12 -23.13
C GLY A 215 -12.02 12.85 -22.66
N CYS A 216 -11.15 12.19 -21.89
CA CYS A 216 -9.88 12.74 -21.45
C CYS A 216 -8.77 12.70 -22.52
N GLY A 217 -9.05 12.18 -23.73
CA GLY A 217 -8.13 12.21 -24.87
C GLY A 217 -6.88 11.35 -24.71
N LYS A 218 -6.90 10.42 -23.73
CA LYS A 218 -5.77 9.56 -23.42
C LYS A 218 -5.83 8.25 -24.21
N VAL A 219 -4.78 8.00 -24.97
CA VAL A 219 -4.61 6.73 -25.69
C VAL A 219 -3.94 5.74 -24.73
N ASN A 220 -4.57 4.58 -24.48
CA ASN A 220 -4.10 3.47 -23.64
C ASN A 220 -4.36 3.59 -22.13
N LEU A 221 -5.48 4.17 -21.70
CA LEU A 221 -5.91 4.05 -20.31
C LEU A 221 -6.47 2.64 -20.05
N GLN A 222 -6.00 1.95 -19.02
CA GLN A 222 -6.58 0.67 -18.60
C GLN A 222 -7.61 0.89 -17.48
N LEU A 223 -8.86 0.50 -17.71
CA LEU A 223 -9.89 0.40 -16.68
C LEU A 223 -10.01 -1.05 -16.23
N GLU A 224 -9.94 -1.30 -14.94
CA GLU A 224 -10.14 -2.61 -14.34
C GLU A 224 -11.31 -2.59 -13.37
N LEU A 225 -12.34 -3.38 -13.67
CA LEU A 225 -13.52 -3.55 -12.85
C LEU A 225 -13.34 -4.82 -12.02
N VAL A 226 -13.19 -4.62 -10.71
CA VAL A 226 -13.09 -5.70 -9.74
C VAL A 226 -14.45 -5.85 -9.08
N VAL A 227 -15.15 -6.95 -9.33
CA VAL A 227 -16.50 -7.16 -8.80
C VAL A 227 -16.51 -8.25 -7.74
N GLY A 228 -17.32 -8.05 -6.70
CA GLY A 228 -17.64 -9.08 -5.72
C GLY A 228 -18.46 -10.23 -6.30
N PRO A 229 -18.49 -11.39 -5.62
CA PRO A 229 -19.22 -12.56 -6.08
C PRO A 229 -20.73 -12.28 -6.11
N GLY A 230 -21.42 -12.79 -7.13
CA GLY A 230 -22.86 -12.59 -7.33
C GLY A 230 -23.24 -11.30 -8.07
N LEU A 231 -22.26 -10.54 -8.57
CA LEU A 231 -22.48 -9.34 -9.40
C LEU A 231 -22.19 -9.58 -10.89
N GLU A 232 -21.92 -10.81 -11.28
CA GLU A 232 -21.51 -11.17 -12.65
C GLU A 232 -22.60 -10.83 -13.65
N THR A 233 -23.83 -11.24 -13.41
CA THR A 233 -24.97 -10.96 -14.29
C THR A 233 -25.22 -9.45 -14.44
N TRP A 234 -25.14 -8.70 -13.34
CA TRP A 234 -25.29 -7.24 -13.37
C TRP A 234 -24.18 -6.57 -14.19
N LEU A 235 -22.93 -7.03 -14.01
CA LEU A 235 -21.79 -6.51 -14.75
C LEU A 235 -21.92 -6.81 -16.25
N ASP A 236 -22.36 -8.01 -16.61
CA ASP A 236 -22.57 -8.40 -18.00
C ASP A 236 -23.64 -7.52 -18.67
N GLU A 237 -24.77 -7.27 -18.00
CA GLU A 237 -25.81 -6.35 -18.47
C GLU A 237 -25.28 -4.93 -18.70
N GLU A 238 -24.51 -4.39 -17.74
CA GLU A 238 -23.88 -3.08 -17.88
C GLU A 238 -22.88 -3.04 -19.05
N LEU A 239 -22.06 -4.08 -19.23
CA LEU A 239 -21.04 -4.11 -20.28
C LEU A 239 -21.63 -4.27 -21.68
N VAL A 240 -22.79 -4.90 -21.84
CA VAL A 240 -23.52 -4.90 -23.13
C VAL A 240 -23.82 -3.47 -23.59
N SER A 241 -24.20 -2.58 -22.67
CA SER A 241 -24.49 -1.17 -22.99
C SER A 241 -23.27 -0.37 -23.46
N VAL A 242 -22.06 -0.90 -23.25
CA VAL A 242 -20.77 -0.25 -23.55
C VAL A 242 -20.19 -0.73 -24.88
N GLN A 243 -20.70 -1.82 -25.45
CA GLN A 243 -20.21 -2.38 -26.73
C GLN A 243 -20.33 -1.35 -27.87
N GLY A 244 -19.23 -0.68 -28.19
CA GLY A 244 -19.15 0.34 -29.26
C GLY A 244 -18.65 1.72 -28.83
N ILE A 245 -18.48 1.99 -27.52
CA ILE A 245 -18.12 3.33 -27.01
C ILE A 245 -16.60 3.54 -26.87
N CYS A 246 -15.81 2.47 -26.83
CA CYS A 246 -14.41 2.54 -26.38
C CYS A 246 -13.39 2.78 -27.50
N SER A 247 -13.12 4.03 -27.86
CA SER A 247 -11.84 4.37 -28.50
C SER A 247 -10.84 4.83 -27.42
N GLY A 248 -9.76 4.07 -27.18
CA GLY A 248 -8.65 4.48 -26.31
C GLY A 248 -8.66 3.98 -24.85
N VAL A 249 -9.76 3.41 -24.36
CA VAL A 249 -9.84 2.78 -23.01
C VAL A 249 -9.92 1.26 -23.15
N THR A 250 -9.00 0.54 -22.50
CA THR A 250 -9.05 -0.93 -22.41
C THR A 250 -9.71 -1.35 -21.11
N VAL A 251 -10.88 -2.00 -21.21
CA VAL A 251 -11.62 -2.50 -20.04
C VAL A 251 -11.22 -3.94 -19.75
N ARG A 252 -10.85 -4.24 -18.50
CA ARG A 252 -10.64 -5.59 -17.99
C ARG A 252 -11.59 -5.84 -16.82
N THR A 253 -12.18 -7.03 -16.79
CA THR A 253 -13.03 -7.47 -15.68
C THR A 253 -12.32 -8.54 -14.88
N LYS A 254 -12.48 -8.48 -13.56
CA LYS A 254 -11.97 -9.49 -12.64
C LYS A 254 -13.01 -9.75 -11.56
N VAL A 255 -13.48 -10.99 -11.48
CA VAL A 255 -14.36 -11.44 -10.39
C VAL A 255 -13.49 -11.90 -9.24
N GLU A 256 -13.73 -11.38 -8.04
CA GLU A 256 -12.95 -11.74 -6.85
C GLU A 256 -13.77 -12.54 -5.85
N VAL A 257 -13.27 -13.74 -5.55
CA VAL A 257 -13.72 -14.56 -4.42
C VAL A 257 -12.97 -14.07 -3.19
N LEU A 258 -13.61 -13.26 -2.36
CA LEU A 258 -13.02 -12.71 -1.13
C LEU A 258 -13.15 -13.72 0.01
N ASP A 259 -12.15 -14.60 0.19
CA ASP A 259 -12.08 -15.55 1.32
C ASP A 259 -11.38 -14.96 2.57
N GLU A 260 -10.77 -13.78 2.49
CA GLU A 260 -9.94 -13.21 3.57
C GLU A 260 -10.41 -11.87 4.12
N SER A 261 -9.90 -11.52 5.31
CA SER A 261 -10.07 -10.18 5.88
C SER A 261 -9.49 -9.14 4.91
N PRO A 262 -10.25 -8.07 4.56
CA PRO A 262 -9.78 -7.05 3.63
C PRO A 262 -8.40 -6.49 4.00
N ALA A 263 -8.07 -6.30 5.27
CA ALA A 263 -6.74 -5.81 5.65
C ALA A 263 -5.60 -6.81 5.33
N GLU A 264 -5.83 -8.12 5.46
CA GLU A 264 -4.83 -9.17 5.19
C GLU A 264 -4.63 -9.35 3.69
N GLU A 265 -5.72 -9.38 2.93
CA GLU A 265 -5.70 -9.43 1.49
C GLU A 265 -5.05 -8.19 0.88
N TRP A 266 -5.31 -7.02 1.46
CA TRP A 266 -4.71 -5.78 0.99
C TRP A 266 -3.24 -5.65 1.37
N ALA A 267 -2.84 -6.11 2.56
CA ALA A 267 -1.44 -6.26 2.90
C ALA A 267 -0.71 -7.25 1.98
N ARG A 268 -1.41 -8.26 1.44
CA ARG A 268 -0.89 -9.17 0.41
C ARG A 268 -0.80 -8.51 -0.97
N ARG A 269 -1.89 -7.88 -1.45
CA ARG A 269 -1.92 -7.16 -2.74
C ARG A 269 -0.86 -6.06 -2.81
N TRP A 270 -0.62 -5.37 -1.69
CA TRP A 270 0.36 -4.30 -1.61
C TRP A 270 1.81 -4.77 -1.50
N ARG A 271 2.03 -6.08 -1.28
CA ARG A 271 3.36 -6.73 -1.32
C ARG A 271 3.66 -7.43 -2.65
N VAL A 272 2.63 -7.87 -3.38
CA VAL A 272 2.77 -8.76 -4.55
C VAL A 272 2.63 -8.05 -5.91
N LEU A 273 1.95 -6.89 -5.95
CA LEU A 273 1.97 -5.99 -7.12
C LEU A 273 3.13 -4.99 -7.01
#